data_AF-A0A7C7LKM1-F1
#
_entry.id   AF-A0A7C7LKM1-F1
#
_cell.length_a   1.000
_cell.length_b   1.000
_cell.length_c   1.000
_cell.angle_alpha   90.00
_cell.angle_beta   90.00
_cell.angle_gamma   90.00
#
_symmetry.space_group_name_H-M   'P 1'
#
loop_
_entity.id
_entity.type
_entity.pdbx_description
1 polymer ?
#
loop_
_entity_poly.entity_id
_entity_poly.type
_entity_poly.pdbx_seq_one_letter_code
_entity_poly.pdbx_strand_id
1 'polypeptide(L)'
;NIGTMETISTMPLNTYEFVLGKFLAGFCLILLGLGATVIHFITLVSVGTNVDYGAIFSGYLGLALMGAMYTAVGIYASSVTDNQVVAFIIGVFLVLVFYMLDKTLVFVPHSIAGIIQFLAVDYHLSNISRGVIDSRNLIYFFSMIGFFIFLTIQTLEVRRWK
;
A
#
# COMPACT_ATOMS: atom_id res chain seq x y z
N ASN A 1 -13.44 10.37 12.07
CA ASN A 1 -14.63 9.73 11.47
C ASN A 1 -15.85 9.77 12.39
N ILE A 2 -15.92 10.70 13.36
CA ILE A 2 -17.08 10.78 14.25
C ILE A 2 -18.21 11.44 13.46
N GLY A 3 -19.31 10.71 13.22
CA GLY A 3 -20.50 11.16 12.48
C GLY A 3 -20.71 10.52 11.09
N THR A 4 -19.65 10.23 10.33
CA THR A 4 -19.78 9.63 8.98
C THR A 4 -20.28 8.19 9.03
N MET A 5 -19.85 7.41 10.02
CA MET A 5 -20.29 6.02 10.18
C MET A 5 -21.79 5.92 10.47
N GLU A 6 -22.35 6.88 11.23
CA GLU A 6 -23.78 6.91 11.55
C GLU A 6 -24.63 7.32 10.34
N THR A 7 -24.17 8.32 9.57
CA THR A 7 -24.85 8.75 8.33
C THR A 7 -24.83 7.69 7.23
N ILE A 8 -23.78 6.86 7.18
CA ILE A 8 -23.68 5.78 6.18
C ILE A 8 -24.48 4.55 6.60
N SER A 9 -24.62 4.31 7.91
CA SER A 9 -25.44 3.21 8.44
C SER A 9 -26.93 3.37 8.12
N THR A 10 -27.39 4.58 7.78
CA THR A 10 -28.77 4.85 7.33
C THR A 10 -28.94 4.80 5.81
N MET A 11 -27.84 4.71 5.04
CA MET A 11 -27.89 4.55 3.58
C MET A 11 -27.82 3.06 3.21
N PRO A 12 -28.48 2.64 2.11
CA PRO A 12 -28.45 1.26 1.62
C PRO A 12 -27.13 0.95 0.88
N LEU A 13 -25.99 1.26 1.48
CA LEU A 13 -24.67 1.01 0.92
C LEU A 13 -24.06 -0.23 1.54
N ASN A 14 -23.50 -1.10 0.71
CA ASN A 14 -22.80 -2.28 1.20
C ASN A 14 -21.43 -1.88 1.75
N THR A 15 -20.98 -2.55 2.83
CA THR A 15 -19.68 -2.26 3.47
C THR A 15 -18.51 -2.39 2.49
N TYR A 16 -18.57 -3.33 1.54
CA TYR A 16 -17.52 -3.51 0.53
C TYR A 16 -17.41 -2.29 -0.41
N GLU A 17 -18.53 -1.68 -0.81
CA GLU A 17 -18.56 -0.51 -1.72
C GLU A 17 -17.94 0.70 -1.03
N PHE A 18 -18.26 0.87 0.24
CA PHE A 18 -17.69 1.94 1.05
C PHE A 18 -16.17 1.80 1.21
N VAL A 19 -15.68 0.60 1.52
CA VAL A 19 -14.24 0.34 1.68
C VAL A 19 -13.50 0.51 0.36
N LEU A 20 -14.04 -0.04 -0.74
CA LEU A 20 -13.43 0.12 -2.07
C LEU A 20 -13.43 1.58 -2.53
N GLY A 21 -14.50 2.34 -2.28
CA GLY A 21 -14.55 3.76 -2.59
C GLY A 21 -13.47 4.56 -1.85
N LYS A 22 -13.28 4.29 -0.55
CA LYS A 22 -12.19 4.89 0.24
C LYS A 22 -10.81 4.51 -0.29
N PHE A 23 -10.63 3.24 -0.62
CA PHE A 23 -9.37 2.75 -1.19
C PHE A 23 -9.06 3.43 -2.53
N LEU A 24 -10.02 3.47 -3.46
CA LEU A 24 -9.84 4.11 -4.76
C LEU A 24 -9.58 5.61 -4.62
N ALA A 25 -10.27 6.30 -3.71
CA ALA A 25 -10.00 7.71 -3.44
C ALA A 25 -8.55 7.94 -2.97
N GLY A 26 -8.07 7.14 -2.02
CA GLY A 26 -6.68 7.20 -1.55
C GLY A 26 -5.68 6.83 -2.64
N PHE A 27 -5.96 5.79 -3.42
CA PHE A 27 -5.10 5.34 -4.51
C PHE A 27 -5.01 6.38 -5.63
N CYS A 28 -6.12 7.03 -6.00
CA CYS A 28 -6.12 8.14 -6.94
C CYS A 28 -5.25 9.31 -6.47
N LEU A 29 -5.26 9.64 -5.17
CA LEU A 29 -4.38 10.67 -4.61
C LEU A 29 -2.90 10.29 -4.77
N ILE A 30 -2.55 9.01 -4.56
CA ILE A 30 -1.19 8.52 -4.82
C ILE A 30 -0.83 8.66 -6.31
N LEU A 31 -1.72 8.24 -7.22
CA LEU A 31 -1.49 8.35 -8.66
C LEU A 31 -1.32 9.80 -9.11
N LEU A 32 -2.09 10.74 -8.53
CA LEU A 32 -1.91 12.17 -8.78
C LEU A 32 -0.57 12.68 -8.26
N GLY A 33 -0.15 12.24 -7.07
CA GLY A 33 1.18 12.53 -6.53
C GLY A 33 2.31 12.03 -7.43
N LEU A 34 2.21 10.80 -7.92
CA LEU A 34 3.15 10.23 -8.90
C LEU A 34 3.07 10.95 -10.25
N GLY A 35 1.88 11.40 -10.67
CA GLY A 35 1.70 12.23 -11.86
C GLY A 35 2.45 13.55 -11.74
N ALA A 36 2.43 14.18 -10.56
CA ALA A 36 3.18 15.42 -10.31
C ALA A 36 4.70 15.21 -10.40
N THR A 37 5.22 14.02 -10.06
CA THR A 37 6.66 13.73 -10.16
C THR A 37 7.14 13.45 -11.59
N VAL A 38 6.23 13.35 -12.58
CA VAL A 38 6.59 13.16 -14.00
C VAL A 38 7.47 14.30 -14.53
N ILE A 39 7.44 15.48 -13.91
CA ILE A 39 8.39 16.56 -14.21
C ILE A 39 9.85 16.10 -14.11
N HIS A 40 10.18 15.22 -13.16
CA HIS A 40 11.53 14.67 -13.00
C HIS A 40 11.90 13.72 -14.16
N PHE A 41 10.91 12.98 -14.68
CA PHE A 41 11.12 12.16 -15.87
C PHE A 41 11.47 13.03 -17.08
N ILE A 42 10.75 14.14 -17.29
CA ILE A 42 11.02 15.08 -18.38
C ILE A 42 12.45 15.64 -18.27
N THR A 43 12.89 16.02 -17.06
CA THR A 43 14.26 16.50 -16.84
C THR A 43 15.33 15.44 -17.11
N LEU A 44 15.05 14.17 -16.77
CA LEU A 44 15.95 13.06 -17.04
C LEU A 44 16.10 12.80 -18.53
N VAL A 45 15.01 12.87 -19.31
CA VAL A 45 15.05 12.67 -20.76
C VAL A 45 15.74 13.81 -21.49
N SER A 46 15.59 15.06 -21.00
CA SER A 46 16.20 16.22 -21.67
C SER A 46 17.68 16.44 -21.35
N VAL A 47 18.13 16.09 -20.15
CA VAL A 47 19.51 16.34 -19.68
C VAL A 47 20.33 15.05 -19.52
N GLY A 48 19.68 13.91 -19.33
CA GLY A 48 20.34 12.63 -19.06
C GLY A 48 20.94 11.98 -20.31
N THR A 49 22.05 11.26 -20.10
CA THR A 49 22.67 10.37 -21.09
C THR A 49 22.38 8.92 -20.71
N ASN A 50 22.03 8.08 -21.68
CA ASN A 50 21.68 6.65 -21.48
C ASN A 50 20.52 6.40 -20.50
N VAL A 51 19.38 7.05 -20.71
CA VAL A 51 18.18 6.88 -19.88
C VAL A 51 17.55 5.50 -20.11
N ASP A 52 17.39 4.74 -19.02
CA ASP A 52 16.64 3.48 -19.02
C ASP A 52 15.15 3.73 -18.79
N TYR A 53 14.41 3.83 -19.89
CA TYR A 53 12.96 4.00 -19.86
C TYR A 53 12.21 2.83 -19.21
N GLY A 54 12.76 1.61 -19.30
CA GLY A 54 12.17 0.41 -18.72
C GLY A 54 12.24 0.44 -17.20
N ALA A 55 13.41 0.76 -16.64
CA ALA A 55 13.59 0.95 -15.19
C ALA A 55 12.72 2.08 -14.64
N ILE A 56 12.54 3.16 -15.38
CA ILE A 56 11.67 4.27 -14.97
C ILE A 56 10.21 3.83 -14.92
N PHE A 57 9.68 3.29 -16.02
CA PHE A 57 8.28 2.87 -16.09
C PHE A 57 7.94 1.81 -15.03
N SER A 58 8.80 0.80 -14.90
CA SER A 58 8.67 -0.22 -13.87
C SER A 58 8.76 0.38 -12.47
N GLY A 59 9.68 1.32 -12.21
CA GLY A 59 9.76 2.05 -10.95
C GLY A 59 8.46 2.77 -10.59
N TYR A 60 7.85 3.49 -11.53
CA TYR A 60 6.54 4.14 -11.33
C TYR A 60 5.42 3.13 -11.03
N LEU A 61 5.40 2.00 -11.74
CA LEU A 61 4.46 0.92 -11.46
C LEU A 61 4.66 0.34 -10.05
N GLY A 62 5.91 0.11 -9.65
CA GLY A 62 6.26 -0.39 -8.32
C GLY A 62 5.83 0.57 -7.21
N LEU A 63 6.07 1.87 -7.40
CA LEU A 63 5.62 2.90 -6.46
C LEU A 63 4.10 3.00 -6.37
N ALA A 64 3.39 2.86 -7.50
CA ALA A 64 1.93 2.83 -7.50
C ALA A 64 1.39 1.62 -6.72
N LEU A 65 1.94 0.43 -6.93
CA LEU A 65 1.53 -0.79 -6.21
C LEU A 65 1.86 -0.72 -4.71
N MET A 66 3.04 -0.22 -4.36
CA MET A 66 3.43 0.03 -2.97
C MET A 66 2.50 1.05 -2.30
N GLY A 67 2.20 2.15 -2.97
CA GLY A 67 1.27 3.16 -2.47
C GLY A 67 -0.15 2.62 -2.31
N ALA A 68 -0.61 1.75 -3.21
CA ALA A 68 -1.87 1.04 -3.08
C ALA A 68 -1.89 0.15 -1.82
N MET A 69 -0.84 -0.67 -1.60
CA MET A 69 -0.71 -1.49 -0.40
C MET A 69 -0.79 -0.65 0.88
N TYR A 70 0.00 0.43 0.97
CA TYR A 70 0.01 1.28 2.16
C TYR A 70 -1.30 2.04 2.37
N THR A 71 -2.01 2.38 1.29
CA THR A 71 -3.37 2.91 1.38
C THR A 71 -4.32 1.89 2.01
N ALA A 72 -4.26 0.63 1.60
CA ALA A 72 -5.06 -0.44 2.21
C ALA A 72 -4.72 -0.65 3.70
N VAL A 73 -3.43 -0.62 4.06
CA VAL A 73 -2.97 -0.69 5.46
C VAL A 73 -3.51 0.47 6.28
N GLY A 74 -3.45 1.70 5.78
CA GLY A 74 -3.95 2.89 6.46
C GLY A 74 -5.47 2.86 6.67
N ILE A 75 -6.22 2.36 5.68
CA ILE A 75 -7.68 2.17 5.79
C ILE A 75 -8.00 1.12 6.85
N TYR A 76 -7.26 0.00 6.88
CA TYR A 76 -7.40 -1.01 7.93
C TYR A 76 -7.13 -0.40 9.31
N ALA A 77 -6.03 0.32 9.49
CA ALA A 77 -5.70 0.96 10.76
C ALA A 77 -6.80 1.95 11.23
N SER A 78 -7.42 2.69 10.29
CA SER A 78 -8.57 3.55 10.57
C SER A 78 -9.86 2.81 10.92
N SER A 79 -9.99 1.52 10.58
CA SER A 79 -11.16 0.71 10.95
C SER A 79 -11.04 0.11 12.36
N VAL A 80 -9.81 -0.04 12.87
CA VAL A 80 -9.53 -0.66 14.16
C VAL A 80 -9.87 0.25 15.33
N THR A 81 -9.82 1.58 15.17
CA THR A 81 -10.04 2.56 16.24
C THR A 81 -10.76 3.81 15.74
N ASP A 82 -11.61 4.39 16.59
CA ASP A 82 -12.34 5.63 16.29
C ASP A 82 -11.48 6.89 16.53
N ASN A 83 -10.40 6.75 17.31
CA ASN A 83 -9.46 7.82 17.57
C ASN A 83 -8.47 7.97 16.40
N GLN A 84 -8.53 9.10 15.69
CA GLN A 84 -7.71 9.40 14.52
C GLN A 84 -6.20 9.36 14.80
N VAL A 85 -5.76 9.81 15.98
CA VAL A 85 -4.34 9.80 16.35
C VAL A 85 -3.86 8.36 16.51
N VAL A 86 -4.65 7.52 17.19
CA VAL A 86 -4.31 6.10 17.37
C VAL A 86 -4.30 5.36 16.04
N ALA A 87 -5.28 5.63 15.17
CA ALA A 87 -5.33 5.05 13.82
C ALA A 87 -4.07 5.41 13.00
N PHE A 88 -3.65 6.67 13.06
CA PHE A 88 -2.43 7.12 12.40
C PHE A 88 -1.19 6.38 12.91
N ILE A 89 -1.03 6.28 14.25
CA ILE A 89 0.10 5.57 14.86
C ILE A 89 0.14 4.10 14.42
N ILE A 90 -1.00 3.40 14.44
CA ILE A 90 -1.08 2.00 14.00
C ILE A 90 -0.71 1.88 12.51
N GLY A 91 -1.24 2.76 11.66
CA GLY A 91 -0.95 2.76 10.23
C GLY A 91 0.53 2.96 9.93
N VAL A 92 1.14 3.98 10.52
CA VAL A 92 2.58 4.26 10.37
C VAL A 92 3.43 3.10 10.91
N PHE A 93 3.06 2.55 12.07
CA PHE A 93 3.76 1.40 12.64
C PHE A 93 3.75 0.21 11.69
N LEU A 94 2.59 -0.17 11.14
CA LEU A 94 2.48 -1.28 10.20
C LEU A 94 3.30 -1.04 8.92
N VAL A 95 3.23 0.17 8.36
CA VAL A 95 4.03 0.57 7.19
C VAL A 95 5.53 0.45 7.48
N LEU A 96 5.98 0.96 8.63
CA LEU A 96 7.38 0.87 9.04
C LEU A 96 7.84 -0.56 9.24
N VAL A 97 7.00 -1.42 9.85
CA VAL A 97 7.32 -2.84 10.01
C VAL A 97 7.59 -3.46 8.64
N PHE A 98 6.66 -3.36 7.69
CA PHE A 98 6.81 -3.96 6.36
C PHE A 98 8.00 -3.39 5.57
N TYR A 99 8.29 -2.09 5.73
CA TYR A 99 9.45 -1.45 5.10
C TYR A 99 10.78 -1.89 5.72
N MET A 100 10.83 -2.10 7.04
CA MET A 100 12.05 -2.46 7.77
C MET A 100 12.40 -3.95 7.70
N LEU A 101 11.48 -4.84 7.31
CA LEU A 101 11.72 -6.29 7.27
C LEU A 101 13.00 -6.67 6.52
N ASP A 102 13.23 -6.08 5.33
CA ASP A 102 14.43 -6.36 4.54
C ASP A 102 15.73 -5.96 5.27
N LYS A 103 15.70 -4.82 5.98
CA LYS A 103 16.85 -4.29 6.73
C LYS A 103 17.19 -5.13 7.96
N THR A 104 16.24 -5.91 8.47
CA THR A 104 16.46 -6.79 9.62
C THR A 104 16.99 -8.17 9.26
N LEU A 105 17.05 -8.53 7.97
CA LEU A 105 17.45 -9.88 7.52
C LEU A 105 18.82 -10.33 8.03
N VAL A 106 19.76 -9.41 8.25
CA VAL A 106 21.11 -9.71 8.78
C VAL A 106 21.06 -10.34 10.18
N PHE A 107 20.02 -10.04 10.96
CA PHE A 107 19.84 -10.54 12.32
C PHE A 107 18.96 -11.81 12.38
N VAL A 108 18.46 -12.27 11.24
CA VAL A 108 17.46 -13.34 11.15
C VAL A 108 18.15 -14.68 10.82
N PRO A 109 17.76 -15.79 11.48
CA PRO A 109 18.26 -17.12 11.12
C PRO A 109 17.95 -17.48 9.65
N HIS A 110 18.93 -18.07 8.97
CA HIS A 110 18.82 -18.45 7.54
C HIS A 110 17.58 -19.30 7.21
N SER A 111 17.10 -20.12 8.15
CA SER A 111 15.92 -20.96 7.97
C SER A 111 14.62 -20.18 7.72
N ILE A 112 14.50 -18.96 8.26
CA ILE A 112 13.29 -18.12 8.11
C ILE A 112 13.55 -16.85 7.27
N ALA A 113 14.81 -16.55 6.96
CA ALA A 113 15.20 -15.36 6.21
C ALA A 113 14.48 -15.24 4.86
N GLY A 114 14.29 -16.34 4.13
CA GLY A 114 13.56 -16.33 2.86
C GLY A 114 12.09 -15.93 2.99
N ILE A 115 11.42 -16.33 4.08
CA ILE A 115 10.02 -15.96 4.36
C ILE A 115 9.93 -14.47 4.72
N ILE A 116 10.85 -13.99 5.56
CA ILE A 116 10.89 -12.57 5.96
C ILE A 116 11.20 -11.69 4.76
N GLN A 117 12.13 -12.11 3.89
CA GLN A 117 12.46 -11.40 2.66
C GLN A 117 11.26 -11.31 1.72
N PHE A 118 10.51 -12.41 1.55
CA PHE A 118 9.28 -12.39 0.75
C PHE A 118 8.20 -11.49 1.36
N LEU A 119 8.17 -11.34 2.69
CA LEU A 119 7.23 -10.42 3.32
C LEU A 119 7.67 -8.95 3.21
N ALA A 120 8.93 -8.69 2.87
CA ALA A 120 9.48 -7.35 2.82
C ALA A 120 9.08 -6.60 1.54
N VAL A 121 8.48 -5.43 1.71
CA VAL A 121 8.04 -4.59 0.59
C VAL A 121 9.24 -4.07 -0.22
N ASP A 122 10.32 -3.74 0.47
CA ASP A 122 11.55 -3.19 -0.13
C ASP A 122 12.19 -4.19 -1.12
N TYR A 123 12.12 -5.50 -0.82
CA TYR A 123 12.61 -6.56 -1.70
C TYR A 123 11.87 -6.57 -3.05
N HIS A 124 10.53 -6.55 -2.99
CA HIS A 124 9.69 -6.53 -4.20
C HIS A 124 9.81 -5.23 -4.98
N LEU A 125 9.91 -4.09 -4.28
CA LEU A 125 10.12 -2.79 -4.91
C LEU A 125 11.47 -2.73 -5.63
N SER A 126 12.56 -3.16 -4.99
CA SER A 126 13.91 -3.15 -5.57
C SER A 126 13.99 -3.99 -6.85
N ASN A 127 13.32 -5.15 -6.88
CA ASN A 127 13.22 -5.98 -8.09
C ASN A 127 12.50 -5.25 -9.22
N ILE A 128 11.35 -4.64 -8.93
CA ILE A 128 10.58 -3.89 -9.93
C ILE A 128 11.37 -2.66 -10.42
N SER A 129 11.98 -1.89 -9.53
CA SER A 129 12.73 -0.67 -9.87
C SER A 129 13.96 -0.92 -10.77
N ARG A 130 14.42 -2.16 -10.87
CA ARG A 130 15.49 -2.58 -11.79
C ARG A 130 14.98 -3.01 -13.17
N GLY A 131 13.69 -2.81 -13.48
CA GLY A 131 13.09 -3.25 -14.74
C GLY A 131 12.59 -4.70 -14.73
N VAL A 132 12.71 -5.43 -13.61
CA VAL A 132 12.32 -6.84 -13.52
C VAL A 132 10.90 -6.94 -12.96
N ILE A 133 9.92 -6.88 -13.86
CA ILE A 133 8.51 -7.12 -13.52
C ILE A 133 8.27 -8.64 -13.52
N ASP A 134 8.43 -9.25 -12.36
CA ASP A 134 8.09 -10.64 -12.12
C ASP A 134 6.64 -10.77 -11.61
N SER A 135 5.95 -11.84 -12.01
CA SER A 135 4.61 -12.17 -11.51
C SER A 135 4.60 -12.33 -9.99
N ARG A 136 5.71 -12.78 -9.39
CA ARG A 136 5.87 -12.88 -7.93
C ARG A 136 5.66 -11.55 -7.21
N ASN A 137 6.19 -10.46 -7.76
CA ASN A 137 6.06 -9.14 -7.16
C ASN A 137 4.61 -8.63 -7.27
N LEU A 138 3.99 -8.82 -8.43
CA LEU A 138 2.60 -8.43 -8.64
C LEU A 138 1.64 -9.20 -7.72
N ILE A 139 1.80 -10.53 -7.66
CA ILE A 139 1.00 -11.39 -6.79
C ILE A 139 1.14 -10.93 -5.33
N TYR A 140 2.37 -10.67 -4.86
CA TYR A 140 2.59 -10.15 -3.51
C TYR A 140 1.78 -8.86 -3.23
N PHE A 141 1.89 -7.84 -4.08
CA PHE A 141 1.19 -6.57 -3.86
C PHE A 141 -0.33 -6.74 -3.91
N PHE A 142 -0.87 -7.46 -4.91
CA PHE A 142 -2.31 -7.71 -5.00
C PHE A 142 -2.84 -8.53 -3.82
N SER A 143 -2.09 -9.54 -3.36
CA SER A 143 -2.44 -10.32 -2.17
C SER A 143 -2.46 -9.44 -0.92
N MET A 144 -1.46 -8.59 -0.72
CA MET A 144 -1.41 -7.69 0.44
C MET A 144 -2.52 -6.63 0.43
N ILE A 145 -2.81 -6.04 -0.75
CA ILE A 145 -3.93 -5.11 -0.92
C ILE A 145 -5.26 -5.81 -0.58
N GLY A 146 -5.51 -6.97 -1.17
CA GLY A 146 -6.72 -7.75 -0.94
C GLY A 146 -6.87 -8.17 0.52
N PHE A 147 -5.77 -8.59 1.16
CA PHE A 147 -5.75 -8.97 2.57
C PHE A 147 -6.16 -7.82 3.49
N PHE A 148 -5.57 -6.64 3.36
CA PHE A 148 -5.91 -5.50 4.21
C PHE A 148 -7.31 -4.93 3.93
N ILE A 149 -7.77 -4.95 2.68
CA ILE A 149 -9.15 -4.59 2.34
C ILE A 149 -10.13 -5.57 2.99
N PHE A 150 -9.87 -6.87 2.89
CA PHE A 150 -10.68 -7.91 3.53
C PHE A 150 -10.74 -7.73 5.05
N LEU A 151 -9.59 -7.49 5.71
CA LEU A 151 -9.53 -7.22 7.14
C LEU A 151 -10.33 -5.97 7.53
N THR A 152 -10.29 -4.93 6.70
CA THR A 152 -11.08 -3.71 6.92
C THR A 152 -12.58 -4.04 6.91
N ILE A 153 -13.06 -4.77 5.90
CA ILE A 153 -14.47 -5.15 5.77
C ILE A 153 -14.92 -5.93 7.00
N GLN A 154 -14.16 -6.97 7.39
CA GLN A 154 -14.46 -7.79 8.55
C GLN A 154 -14.51 -6.97 9.85
N THR A 155 -13.56 -6.04 10.02
CA THR A 155 -13.51 -5.18 11.22
C THR A 155 -14.73 -4.27 11.30
N LEU A 156 -15.20 -3.73 10.17
CA LEU A 156 -16.40 -2.88 10.11
C LEU A 156 -17.68 -3.69 10.32
N GLU A 157 -17.79 -4.90 9.78
CA GLU A 157 -18.95 -5.78 9.98
C GLU A 157 -19.10 -6.18 11.45
N VAL A 158 -18.01 -6.58 12.12
CA VAL A 158 -18.02 -6.90 13.55
C VAL A 158 -18.44 -5.70 14.41
N ARG A 159 -18.01 -4.49 14.05
CA ARG A 159 -18.39 -3.26 14.76
C ARG A 159 -19.85 -2.88 14.54
N ARG A 160 -20.44 -3.23 13.39
CA ARG A 160 -21.88 -2.98 13.11
C ARG A 160 -22.81 -3.88 13.94
N TRP A 161 -22.33 -5.04 14.36
CA TRP A 161 -23.12 -5.99 15.18
C TRP A 161 -23.05 -5.72 16.69
N LYS A 162 -22.15 -4.84 17.13
CA LYS A 162 -22.07 -4.37 18.52
C LYS A 162 -22.89 -3.11 18.70
#